data_AF-A0A257RQC4-F1
#
_entry.id   AF-A0A257RQC4-F1
#
_cell.length_a   1.000
_cell.length_b   1.000
_cell.length_c   1.000
_cell.angle_alpha   90.00
_cell.angle_beta   90.00
_cell.angle_gamma   90.00
#
_symmetry.space_group_name_H-M   'P 1'
#
loop_
_entity.id
_entity.type
_entity.pdbx_description
1 polymer ?
#
loop_
_entity_poly.entity_id
_entity_poly.type
_entity_poly.pdbx_seq_one_letter_code
_entity_poly.pdbx_strand_id
1 'polypeptide(L)'
;MDSDTSENGGGAYEELAPRRHPVKHYHGNETRVLFVLSAVVLIVAQSTGADLPLSTTGAVVSAVVLVIAAGITNPAQGWIHWLNTCIALYGTFLFGVTAVDHYRAGMSIFNPSFTYIEALSLLSLIALYFTVRTVRGFHLRLTLS
;
A
#
# COMPACT_ATOMS: atom_id res chain seq x y z
N MET A 1 -47.00 -12.63 53.26
CA MET A 1 -46.23 -13.58 52.46
C MET A 1 -46.44 -13.20 51.00
N ASP A 2 -45.78 -12.15 50.51
CA ASP A 2 -44.36 -12.09 50.06
C ASP A 2 -44.32 -12.40 48.56
N SER A 3 -43.62 -11.72 47.67
CA SER A 3 -42.94 -10.41 47.60
C SER A 3 -42.35 -10.33 46.18
N ASP A 4 -42.05 -9.10 45.74
CA ASP A 4 -41.02 -8.73 44.76
C ASP A 4 -41.21 -8.95 43.24
N THR A 5 -41.50 -7.81 42.62
CA THR A 5 -40.80 -7.19 41.48
C THR A 5 -39.43 -7.76 41.10
N SER A 6 -39.20 -7.96 39.80
CA SER A 6 -38.02 -7.42 39.10
C SER A 6 -38.20 -7.47 37.57
N GLU A 7 -37.94 -6.32 36.95
CA GLU A 7 -37.73 -6.12 35.52
C GLU A 7 -36.85 -7.18 34.88
N ASN A 8 -37.13 -7.53 33.62
CA ASN A 8 -36.05 -7.85 32.69
C ASN A 8 -36.38 -7.30 31.30
N GLY A 9 -36.30 -5.98 31.19
CA GLY A 9 -35.99 -5.31 29.93
C GLY A 9 -34.55 -5.65 29.57
N GLY A 10 -34.36 -6.57 28.64
CA GLY A 10 -33.03 -6.97 28.19
C GLY A 10 -33.09 -7.63 26.83
N GLY A 11 -32.79 -6.86 25.78
CA GLY A 11 -32.35 -7.45 24.52
C GLY A 11 -32.88 -6.87 23.22
N ALA A 12 -33.70 -5.80 23.23
CA ALA A 12 -34.05 -5.05 22.02
C ALA A 12 -32.86 -4.23 21.42
N TYR A 13 -31.63 -4.60 21.80
CA TYR A 13 -30.36 -4.07 21.32
C TYR A 13 -29.55 -5.10 20.51
N GLU A 14 -30.14 -6.22 20.09
CA GLU A 14 -29.75 -6.87 18.83
C GLU A 14 -30.22 -6.05 17.59
N GLU A 15 -30.37 -4.74 17.81
CA GLU A 15 -30.26 -3.66 16.85
C GLU A 15 -29.04 -3.89 15.96
N LEU A 16 -29.28 -4.60 14.86
CA LEU A 16 -28.87 -4.25 13.51
C LEU A 16 -27.54 -3.50 13.47
N ALA A 17 -26.47 -4.08 14.02
CA ALA A 17 -25.13 -3.66 13.64
C ALA A 17 -25.13 -3.78 12.11
N PRO A 18 -25.06 -2.67 11.34
CA PRO A 18 -25.20 -2.76 9.91
C PRO A 18 -24.08 -3.70 9.48
N ARG A 19 -24.45 -4.88 8.95
CA ARG A 19 -23.49 -5.80 8.33
C ARG A 19 -22.82 -4.94 7.27
N ARG A 20 -21.63 -4.42 7.57
CA ARG A 20 -20.83 -3.66 6.62
C ARG A 20 -20.55 -4.67 5.52
N HIS A 21 -21.34 -4.61 4.46
CA HIS A 21 -21.11 -5.45 3.29
C HIS A 21 -19.67 -5.15 2.89
N PRO A 22 -18.75 -6.13 2.97
CA PRO A 22 -17.38 -5.91 2.56
C PRO A 22 -17.46 -5.41 1.13
N VAL A 23 -16.94 -4.20 0.88
CA VAL A 23 -16.91 -3.62 -0.45
C VAL A 23 -16.11 -4.62 -1.30
N LYS A 24 -16.84 -5.44 -2.08
CA LYS A 24 -16.40 -6.71 -2.68
C LYS A 24 -15.20 -6.60 -3.63
N HIS A 25 -14.60 -5.42 -3.79
CA HIS A 25 -13.52 -5.10 -4.73
C HIS A 25 -12.48 -4.10 -4.19
N TYR A 26 -12.35 -3.93 -2.87
CA TYR A 26 -11.31 -3.08 -2.27
C TYR A 26 -9.97 -3.81 -2.20
N HIS A 27 -8.97 -3.34 -2.95
CA HIS A 27 -7.59 -3.88 -2.96
C HIS A 27 -6.59 -2.93 -2.26
N GLY A 28 -7.10 -2.05 -1.39
CA GLY A 28 -6.24 -1.13 -0.67
C GLY A 28 -5.41 -1.83 0.41
N ASN A 29 -5.83 -3.01 0.90
CA ASN A 29 -5.05 -3.75 1.89
C ASN A 29 -3.72 -4.25 1.31
N GLU A 30 -3.74 -4.74 0.08
CA GLU A 30 -2.57 -5.19 -0.67
C GLU A 30 -1.61 -4.03 -0.93
N THR A 31 -2.13 -2.87 -1.35
CA THR A 31 -1.33 -1.66 -1.58
C THR A 31 -0.59 -1.23 -0.31
N ARG A 32 -1.25 -1.29 0.85
CA ARG A 32 -0.65 -0.93 2.15
C ARG A 32 0.54 -1.83 2.47
N VAL A 33 0.35 -3.14 2.34
CA VAL A 33 1.41 -4.12 2.58
C VAL A 33 2.59 -3.88 1.63
N LEU A 34 2.32 -3.64 0.35
CA LEU A 34 3.36 -3.37 -0.65
C LEU A 34 4.16 -2.10 -0.34
N PHE A 35 3.51 -1.01 0.07
CA PHE A 35 4.20 0.23 0.44
C PHE A 35 5.05 0.08 1.71
N VAL A 36 4.54 -0.63 2.72
CA VAL A 36 5.33 -0.93 3.93
C VAL A 36 6.52 -1.81 3.59
N LEU A 37 6.33 -2.86 2.79
CA LEU A 37 7.43 -3.73 2.35
C LEU A 37 8.47 -2.93 1.54
N SER A 38 8.05 -2.10 0.60
CA SER A 38 8.96 -1.23 -0.16
C SER A 38 9.75 -0.29 0.76
N ALA A 39 9.12 0.31 1.77
CA ALA A 39 9.81 1.15 2.74
C ALA A 39 10.87 0.37 3.53
N VAL A 40 10.55 -0.84 3.99
CA VAL A 40 11.49 -1.71 4.69
C VAL A 40 12.66 -2.09 3.79
N VAL A 41 12.39 -2.56 2.57
CA VAL A 41 13.43 -2.93 1.59
C VAL A 41 14.35 -1.75 1.31
N LEU A 42 13.79 -0.55 1.17
CA LEU A 42 14.54 0.66 0.86
C LEU A 42 15.48 1.07 2.01
N ILE A 43 15.03 0.97 3.27
CA ILE A 43 15.89 1.21 4.45
C ILE A 43 16.97 0.16 4.59
N VAL A 44 16.63 -1.13 4.39
CA VAL A 44 17.59 -2.22 4.45
C VAL A 44 18.66 -2.06 3.37
N ALA A 45 18.26 -1.76 2.13
CA ALA A 45 19.17 -1.57 1.01
C ALA A 45 20.21 -0.48 1.31
N GLN A 46 19.76 0.70 1.77
CA GLN A 46 20.65 1.79 2.20
C GLN A 46 21.57 1.36 3.35
N SER A 47 21.04 0.63 4.34
CA SER A 47 21.82 0.16 5.50
C SER A 47 22.91 -0.83 5.11
N THR A 48 22.70 -1.62 4.06
CA THR A 48 23.69 -2.56 3.52
C THR A 48 24.71 -1.92 2.58
N GLY A 49 24.59 -0.61 2.31
CA GLY A 49 25.48 0.10 1.39
C GLY A 49 25.19 -0.16 -0.08
N ALA A 50 23.96 -0.58 -0.42
CA ALA A 50 23.54 -0.70 -1.81
C ALA A 50 23.52 0.68 -2.48
N ASP A 51 23.94 0.72 -3.74
CA ASP A 51 23.91 1.93 -4.54
C ASP A 51 22.50 2.12 -5.11
N LEU A 52 21.70 2.98 -4.47
CA LEU A 52 20.33 3.31 -4.92
C LEU A 52 20.36 4.62 -5.72
N PRO A 53 19.38 4.84 -6.63
CA PRO A 53 19.19 6.11 -7.33
C PRO A 53 18.60 7.21 -6.42
N LEU A 54 18.95 7.20 -5.13
CA LEU A 54 18.48 8.10 -4.09
C LEU A 54 19.64 8.39 -3.14
N SER A 55 19.78 9.66 -2.71
CA SER A 55 20.64 9.99 -1.57
C SER A 55 20.11 9.32 -0.29
N THR A 56 20.96 9.14 0.73
CA THR A 56 20.54 8.59 2.02
C THR A 56 19.34 9.33 2.61
N THR A 57 19.35 10.66 2.56
CA THR A 57 18.21 11.49 2.98
C THR A 57 16.98 11.26 2.12
N GLY A 58 17.16 11.21 0.79
CA GLY A 58 16.07 10.93 -0.15
C GLY A 58 15.42 9.58 0.13
N ALA A 59 16.22 8.57 0.42
CA ALA A 59 15.76 7.24 0.75
C ALA A 59 14.92 7.20 2.05
N VAL A 60 15.39 7.83 3.12
CA VAL A 60 14.63 7.92 4.38
C VAL A 60 13.32 8.68 4.16
N VAL A 61 13.33 9.80 3.44
CA VAL A 61 12.12 10.57 3.12
C VAL A 61 11.15 9.72 2.29
N SER A 62 11.61 9.01 1.27
CA SER A 62 10.78 8.10 0.47
C SER A 62 10.16 7.00 1.32
N ALA A 63 10.90 6.39 2.25
CA ALA A 63 10.38 5.38 3.16
C ALA A 63 9.27 5.96 4.06
N VAL A 64 9.47 7.15 4.63
CA VAL A 64 8.45 7.85 5.44
C VAL A 64 7.20 8.12 4.61
N VAL A 65 7.35 8.65 3.39
CA VAL A 65 6.23 8.92 2.48
C VAL A 65 5.45 7.63 2.17
N LEU A 66 6.14 6.52 1.90
CA LEU A 66 5.50 5.22 1.64
C LEU A 66 4.72 4.71 2.86
N VAL A 67 5.28 4.82 4.07
CA VAL A 67 4.61 4.39 5.30
C VAL A 67 3.40 5.28 5.61
N ILE A 68 3.51 6.60 5.44
CA ILE A 68 2.37 7.52 5.59
C ILE A 68 1.29 7.17 4.58
N ALA A 69 1.63 6.98 3.30
CA ALA A 69 0.70 6.58 2.25
C ALA A 69 -0.01 5.26 2.62
N ALA A 70 0.72 4.27 3.14
CA ALA A 70 0.14 3.02 3.64
C ALA A 70 -0.78 3.22 4.87
N GLY A 71 -0.44 4.15 5.77
CA GLY A 71 -1.26 4.47 6.94
C GLY A 71 -2.59 5.13 6.57
N ILE A 72 -2.55 6.09 5.64
CA ILE A 72 -3.74 6.86 5.24
C ILE A 72 -4.64 6.13 4.24
N THR A 73 -4.16 5.06 3.59
CA THR A 73 -4.94 4.30 2.60
C THR A 73 -6.21 3.73 3.24
N ASN A 74 -7.34 4.34 2.93
CA ASN A 74 -8.66 4.04 3.51
C ASN A 74 -9.69 3.89 2.38
N PRO A 75 -10.57 2.86 2.41
CA PRO A 75 -11.66 2.72 1.43
C PRO A 75 -12.62 3.92 1.37
N ALA A 76 -12.68 4.79 2.38
CA ALA A 76 -13.64 5.90 2.39
C ALA A 76 -13.22 7.11 1.52
N GLN A 77 -11.93 7.25 1.17
CA GLN A 77 -11.41 8.44 0.51
C GLN A 77 -10.84 8.14 -0.87
N GLY A 78 -11.65 8.33 -1.92
CA GLY A 78 -11.27 8.04 -3.31
C GLY A 78 -10.01 8.78 -3.80
N TRP A 79 -9.74 10.00 -3.30
CA TRP A 79 -8.57 10.79 -3.71
C TRP A 79 -7.23 10.13 -3.31
N ILE A 80 -7.19 9.41 -2.18
CA ILE A 80 -5.96 8.75 -1.70
C ILE A 80 -5.52 7.66 -2.67
N HIS A 81 -6.47 7.01 -3.35
CA HIS A 81 -6.13 6.01 -4.37
C HIS A 81 -5.41 6.60 -5.58
N TRP A 82 -5.73 7.84 -5.94
CA TRP A 82 -4.99 8.58 -6.98
C TRP A 82 -3.57 8.94 -6.51
N LEU A 83 -3.42 9.43 -5.26
CA LEU A 83 -2.10 9.70 -4.69
C LEU A 83 -1.22 8.44 -4.68
N ASN A 84 -1.75 7.32 -4.20
CA ASN A 84 -1.03 6.04 -4.19
C ASN A 84 -0.63 5.60 -5.60
N THR A 85 -1.49 5.84 -6.60
CA THR A 85 -1.17 5.57 -8.00
C THR A 85 0.02 6.41 -8.47
N CYS A 86 0.05 7.70 -8.15
CA CYS A 86 1.17 8.57 -8.49
C CYS A 86 2.47 8.13 -7.81
N ILE A 87 2.42 7.76 -6.52
CA ILE A 87 3.59 7.28 -5.78
C ILE A 87 4.11 5.97 -6.37
N ALA A 88 3.22 5.01 -6.64
CA ALA A 88 3.61 3.72 -7.22
C ALA A 88 4.17 3.88 -8.65
N LEU A 89 3.57 4.78 -9.45
CA LEU A 89 4.05 5.11 -10.78
C LEU A 89 5.46 5.72 -10.74
N TYR A 90 5.68 6.70 -9.86
CA TYR A 90 6.99 7.32 -9.69
C TYR A 90 8.04 6.29 -9.24
N GLY A 91 7.72 5.44 -8.26
CA GLY A 91 8.61 4.37 -7.82
C GLY A 91 8.93 3.37 -8.93
N THR A 92 7.92 2.96 -9.71
CA THR A 92 8.08 2.06 -10.86
C THR A 92 9.03 2.66 -11.89
N PHE A 93 8.87 3.94 -12.19
CA PHE A 93 9.72 4.61 -13.17
C PHE A 93 11.15 4.76 -12.65
N LEU A 94 11.32 5.26 -11.43
CA LEU A 94 12.64 5.49 -10.83
C LEU A 94 13.42 4.18 -10.69
N PHE A 95 12.86 3.17 -10.01
CA PHE A 95 13.57 1.92 -9.76
C PHE A 95 13.58 1.02 -11.00
N GLY A 96 12.54 1.04 -11.83
CA GLY A 96 12.47 0.22 -13.04
C GLY A 96 13.47 0.63 -14.12
N VAL A 97 13.67 1.93 -14.34
CA VAL A 97 14.71 2.40 -15.28
C VAL A 97 16.09 2.00 -14.77
N THR A 98 16.39 2.26 -13.48
CA THR A 98 17.69 1.89 -12.90
C THR A 98 17.93 0.37 -12.90
N ALA A 99 16.90 -0.44 -12.63
CA ALA A 99 16.98 -1.90 -12.70
C ALA A 99 17.38 -2.39 -14.09
N VAL A 100 16.72 -1.86 -15.14
CA VAL A 100 17.03 -2.19 -16.53
C VAL A 100 18.44 -1.75 -16.89
N ASP A 101 18.87 -0.56 -16.47
CA ASP A 101 20.22 -0.07 -16.72
C ASP A 101 21.28 -0.96 -16.04
N HIS A 102 21.04 -1.39 -14.79
CA HIS A 102 21.94 -2.32 -14.10
C HIS A 102 22.01 -3.69 -14.76
N TYR A 103 20.88 -4.21 -15.24
CA TYR A 103 20.82 -5.45 -16.00
C TYR A 103 21.63 -5.34 -17.30
N ARG A 104 21.47 -4.23 -18.03
CA ARG A 104 22.19 -3.98 -19.29
C ARG A 104 23.68 -3.73 -19.10
N ALA A 105 24.08 -3.17 -17.97
CA ALA A 105 25.49 -3.01 -17.60
C ALA A 105 26.18 -4.34 -17.24
N GLY A 106 25.45 -5.46 -17.22
CA GLY A 106 25.99 -6.78 -16.89
C GLY A 106 26.31 -6.94 -15.41
N MET A 107 25.65 -6.18 -14.52
CA MET A 107 25.82 -6.40 -13.09
C MET A 107 25.41 -7.82 -12.72
N SER A 108 26.22 -8.45 -11.86
CA SER A 108 25.89 -9.76 -11.33
C SER A 108 24.60 -9.69 -10.51
N ILE A 109 23.75 -10.71 -10.64
CA ILE A 109 22.55 -10.89 -9.81
C ILE A 109 22.88 -11.01 -8.31
N PHE A 110 24.12 -11.36 -7.95
CA PHE A 110 24.57 -11.42 -6.56
C PHE A 110 25.00 -10.05 -6.00
N ASN A 111 25.01 -9.00 -6.83
CA ASN A 111 25.26 -7.66 -6.34
C ASN A 111 24.04 -7.20 -5.51
N PRO A 112 24.23 -6.78 -4.24
CA PRO A 112 23.14 -6.29 -3.40
C PRO A 112 22.36 -5.16 -4.07
N SER A 113 23.04 -4.25 -4.76
CA SER A 113 22.44 -3.08 -5.41
C SER A 113 21.47 -3.49 -6.51
N PHE A 114 21.87 -4.44 -7.36
CA PHE A 114 20.98 -5.01 -8.36
C PHE A 114 19.76 -5.66 -7.71
N THR A 115 19.97 -6.52 -6.71
CA THR A 115 18.89 -7.27 -6.06
C THR A 115 17.85 -6.35 -5.39
N TYR A 116 18.29 -5.32 -4.67
CA TYR A 116 17.38 -4.40 -4.00
C TYR A 116 16.64 -3.48 -4.97
N ILE A 117 17.31 -2.96 -5.99
CA ILE A 117 16.68 -2.11 -7.00
C ILE A 117 15.65 -2.91 -7.81
N GLU A 118 15.99 -4.14 -8.20
CA GLU A 118 15.06 -5.05 -8.87
C GLU A 118 13.84 -5.36 -7.99
N ALA A 119 14.06 -5.67 -6.71
CA ALA A 119 12.97 -5.92 -5.77
C ALA A 119 12.05 -4.70 -5.59
N LEU A 120 12.61 -3.50 -5.45
CA LEU A 120 11.85 -2.25 -5.35
C LEU A 120 11.07 -1.93 -6.64
N SER A 121 11.68 -2.20 -7.80
CA SER A 121 11.03 -2.09 -9.11
C SER A 121 9.80 -3.01 -9.18
N LEU A 122 9.94 -4.28 -8.84
CA LEU A 122 8.83 -5.24 -8.88
C LEU A 122 7.74 -4.89 -7.86
N LEU A 123 8.11 -4.55 -6.62
CA LEU A 123 7.15 -4.15 -5.59
C LEU A 123 6.35 -2.90 -6.00
N SER A 124 7.02 -1.90 -6.58
CA SER A 124 6.37 -0.68 -7.05
C SER A 124 5.47 -0.93 -8.27
N LEU A 125 5.87 -1.80 -9.19
CA LEU A 125 5.05 -2.19 -10.34
C LEU A 125 3.79 -2.96 -9.91
N ILE A 126 3.92 -3.89 -8.96
CA ILE A 126 2.78 -4.61 -8.39
C ILE A 126 1.86 -3.65 -7.63
N ALA A 127 2.43 -2.71 -6.86
CA ALA A 127 1.64 -1.69 -6.18
C ALA A 127 0.86 -0.84 -7.19
N LEU A 128 1.49 -0.43 -8.30
CA LEU A 128 0.85 0.33 -9.36
C LEU A 128 -0.34 -0.43 -9.97
N TYR A 129 -0.18 -1.73 -10.21
CA TYR A 129 -1.27 -2.57 -10.72
C TYR A 129 -2.48 -2.56 -9.76
N PHE A 130 -2.25 -2.75 -8.46
CA PHE A 130 -3.34 -2.75 -7.48
C PHE A 130 -3.98 -1.37 -7.28
N THR A 131 -3.20 -0.30 -7.29
CA THR A 131 -3.74 1.06 -7.15
C THR A 131 -4.59 1.45 -8.36
N VAL A 132 -4.13 1.16 -9.59
CA VAL A 132 -4.89 1.40 -10.82
C VAL A 132 -6.18 0.58 -10.83
N ARG A 133 -6.13 -0.70 -10.42
CA ARG A 133 -7.32 -1.55 -10.30
C ARG A 133 -8.32 -1.00 -9.29
N THR A 134 -7.84 -0.43 -8.18
CA THR A 134 -8.68 0.19 -7.15
C THR A 134 -9.35 1.47 -7.67
N VAL A 135 -8.59 2.34 -8.34
CA VAL A 135 -9.13 3.56 -8.99
C VAL A 135 -10.20 3.21 -10.02
N ARG A 136 -9.93 2.23 -10.90
CA ARG A 136 -10.91 1.74 -11.88
C ARG A 136 -12.18 1.20 -11.21
N GLY A 137 -12.04 0.44 -10.13
CA GLY A 137 -13.17 -0.08 -9.36
C GLY A 137 -14.02 1.01 -8.69
N PHE A 138 -13.38 2.12 -8.29
CA PHE A 138 -14.07 3.29 -7.73
C PHE A 138 -14.88 4.05 -8.79
N HIS A 139 -14.28 4.33 -9.96
CA HIS A 139 -14.97 5.01 -11.06
C HIS A 139 -16.18 4.21 -11.57
N LEU A 140 -16.06 2.88 -11.68
CA LEU A 140 -17.16 2.02 -12.11
C LEU A 140 -18.36 2.03 -11.13
N ARG A 141 -18.14 2.27 -9.83
CA ARG A 141 -19.24 2.39 -8.85
C ARG A 141 -19.93 3.75 -8.89
N LEU A 142 -19.18 4.83 -9.15
CA LEU A 142 -19.72 6.18 -9.25
C LEU A 142 -20.70 6.35 -10.41
N THR A 143 -20.56 5.58 -11.50
CA THR A 143 -21.48 5.64 -12.66
C THR A 143 -22.77 4.83 -12.47
N LEU A 144 -22.88 4.03 -11.40
CA LEU A 144 -24.05 3.18 -11.10
C LEU A 144 -24.88 3.68 -9.91
N SER A 145 -24.61 4.89 -9.41
CA SER A 145 -25.34 5.56 -8.33
C SER A 145 -25.93 6.87 -8.83
#